data_AF-A0A2G9YTQ3-F1
#
_entry.id   AF-A0A2G9YTQ3-F1
#
_cell.length_a   1.000
_cell.length_b   1.000
_cell.length_c   1.000
_cell.angle_alpha   90.00
_cell.angle_beta   90.00
_cell.angle_gamma   90.00
#
_symmetry.space_group_name_H-M   'P 1'
#
loop_
_entity.id
_entity.type
_entity.pdbx_description
1 polymer ?
#
loop_
_entity_poly.entity_id
_entity_poly.type
_entity_poly.pdbx_seq_one_letter_code
_entity_poly.pdbx_strand_id
1 'polypeptide(L)'
;MFHGRIKGGLIIKSLKKGYIIGNNNKMNKGFTLIELLVAITVFTTVGCTVVGIFISGVQGQKRALASQELSSQTSYVIEYMGRAIRMAQKVDDSFCIANGLNYEWTPTSVKFKNHEGVCQKFYSDGNGNLKEDKGTGASIVTLFLTSGITVNTFNVSVAGDGIESGNQKQPRVTISLSVSKSGATAKVQTTISQRNLDI
;
A
#
# COMPACT_ATOMS: atom_id res chain seq x y z
N MET A 1 67.11 -39.84 69.53
CA MET A 1 66.46 -41.15 69.67
C MET A 1 66.09 -41.62 68.26
N PHE A 2 66.69 -42.74 67.83
CA PHE A 2 66.54 -43.50 66.56
C PHE A 2 66.84 -42.76 65.24
N HIS A 3 67.98 -42.98 64.56
CA HIS A 3 68.51 -44.19 63.88
C HIS A 3 67.53 -44.83 62.87
N GLY A 4 67.90 -44.76 61.58
CA GLY A 4 67.24 -45.45 60.48
C GLY A 4 68.02 -45.33 59.18
N ARG A 5 69.16 -46.03 59.10
CA ARG A 5 70.06 -46.15 57.94
C ARG A 5 69.59 -47.33 57.08
N ILE A 6 69.41 -47.19 55.76
CA ILE A 6 69.67 -48.29 54.80
C ILE A 6 70.26 -47.71 53.51
N LYS A 7 71.39 -48.30 53.12
CA LYS A 7 72.19 -48.07 51.91
C LYS A 7 71.59 -48.82 50.72
N GLY A 8 71.81 -48.30 49.51
CA GLY A 8 71.70 -49.06 48.27
C GLY A 8 72.35 -48.30 47.13
N GLY A 9 73.63 -48.56 46.86
CA GLY A 9 74.30 -48.07 45.67
C GLY A 9 74.08 -49.01 44.49
N LEU A 10 74.05 -48.50 43.27
CA LEU A 10 75.03 -48.83 42.23
C LEU A 10 74.81 -47.96 40.98
N ILE A 11 75.95 -47.60 40.41
CA ILE A 11 76.25 -46.84 39.19
C ILE A 11 75.54 -47.37 37.94
N ILE A 12 74.94 -46.52 37.09
CA ILE A 12 74.96 -46.67 35.62
C ILE A 12 75.00 -45.31 34.89
N LYS A 13 76.18 -45.04 34.31
CA LYS A 13 76.50 -44.40 33.01
C LYS A 13 75.73 -43.16 32.53
N SER A 14 76.50 -42.08 32.41
CA SER A 14 76.40 -41.07 31.34
C SER A 14 76.22 -41.72 29.97
N LEU A 15 75.26 -41.24 29.16
CA LEU A 15 75.37 -41.13 27.69
C LEU A 15 74.38 -40.08 27.16
N LYS A 16 74.95 -39.06 26.49
CA LYS A 16 74.27 -38.03 25.70
C LYS A 16 73.24 -38.65 24.75
N LYS A 17 72.06 -38.03 24.65
CA LYS A 17 71.31 -37.98 23.39
C LYS A 17 70.64 -36.61 23.27
N GLY A 18 71.31 -35.71 22.56
CA GLY A 18 70.71 -34.46 22.13
C GLY A 18 69.51 -34.75 21.25
N TYR A 19 68.33 -34.37 21.70
CA TYR A 19 67.14 -34.36 20.86
C TYR A 19 67.09 -33.02 20.16
N ILE A 20 67.37 -33.04 18.85
CA ILE A 20 67.15 -31.92 17.96
C ILE A 20 65.63 -31.74 17.86
N ILE A 21 65.09 -30.68 18.46
CA ILE A 21 63.71 -30.24 18.19
C ILE A 21 63.74 -29.60 16.81
N GLY A 22 63.52 -30.41 15.78
CA GLY A 22 63.31 -29.93 14.42
C GLY A 22 62.04 -29.08 14.39
N ASN A 23 62.22 -27.76 14.29
CA ASN A 23 61.14 -26.82 14.09
C ASN A 23 60.56 -27.03 12.68
N ASN A 24 59.45 -27.78 12.58
CA ASN A 24 58.69 -27.95 11.35
C ASN A 24 57.86 -26.69 11.08
N ASN A 25 58.53 -25.60 10.67
CA ASN A 25 57.85 -24.47 10.04
C ASN A 25 57.33 -24.94 8.67
N LYS A 26 56.10 -25.46 8.63
CA LYS A 26 55.38 -25.66 7.38
C LYS A 26 55.26 -24.29 6.71
N MET A 27 55.97 -24.10 5.59
CA MET A 27 55.82 -22.89 4.79
C MET A 27 54.37 -22.84 4.26
N ASN A 28 53.62 -21.82 4.67
CA ASN A 28 52.30 -21.56 4.11
C ASN A 28 52.49 -21.16 2.64
N LYS A 29 51.96 -21.97 1.71
CA LYS A 29 52.01 -21.66 0.28
C LYS A 29 51.19 -20.40 0.02
N GLY A 30 51.78 -19.42 -0.65
CA GLY A 30 51.12 -18.18 -1.07
C GLY A 30 50.26 -18.37 -2.31
N PHE A 31 49.36 -17.41 -2.57
CA PHE A 31 48.53 -17.38 -3.77
C PHE A 31 49.32 -16.85 -4.97
N THR A 32 48.99 -17.36 -6.15
CA THR A 32 49.48 -16.86 -7.43
C THR A 32 48.67 -15.64 -7.88
N LEU A 33 49.26 -14.82 -8.75
CA LEU A 33 48.60 -13.63 -9.30
C LEU A 33 47.34 -13.98 -10.11
N ILE A 34 47.35 -15.13 -10.79
CA ILE A 34 46.18 -15.61 -11.55
C ILE A 34 45.05 -16.07 -10.62
N GLU A 35 45.34 -16.73 -9.49
CA GLU A 35 44.32 -17.11 -8.50
C GLU A 35 43.63 -15.88 -7.89
N LEU A 36 44.40 -14.81 -7.61
CA LEU A 36 43.84 -13.55 -7.13
C LEU A 36 42.89 -12.93 -8.17
N LEU A 37 43.30 -12.92 -9.44
CA LEU A 37 42.48 -12.37 -10.53
C LEU A 37 41.18 -13.15 -10.68
N VAL A 38 41.23 -14.48 -10.69
CA VAL A 38 40.03 -15.34 -10.75
C VAL A 38 39.14 -15.14 -9.53
N ALA A 39 39.71 -15.00 -8.34
CA ALA A 39 38.93 -14.77 -7.12
C ALA A 39 38.18 -13.43 -7.17
N ILE A 40 38.85 -12.36 -7.61
CA ILE A 40 38.24 -11.03 -7.74
C ILE A 40 37.12 -11.06 -8.77
N THR A 41 37.33 -11.65 -9.95
CA THR A 41 36.33 -11.68 -11.01
C THR A 41 35.07 -12.44 -10.57
N VAL A 42 35.22 -13.59 -9.90
CA VAL A 42 34.08 -14.35 -9.37
C VAL A 42 33.38 -13.55 -8.27
N PHE A 43 34.12 -12.96 -7.33
CA PHE A 43 33.55 -12.17 -6.25
C PHE A 43 32.75 -10.97 -6.76
N THR A 44 33.31 -10.20 -7.70
CA THR A 44 32.62 -9.05 -8.29
C THR A 44 31.40 -9.46 -9.09
N THR A 45 31.48 -10.59 -9.81
CA THR A 45 30.34 -11.10 -10.59
C THR A 45 29.17 -11.43 -9.68
N VAL A 46 29.41 -12.21 -8.62
CA VAL A 46 28.38 -12.57 -7.63
C VAL A 46 27.84 -11.32 -6.93
N GLY A 47 28.71 -10.39 -6.52
CA GLY A 47 28.33 -9.13 -5.89
C GLY A 47 27.37 -8.31 -6.76
N CYS A 48 27.69 -8.15 -8.05
CA CYS A 48 26.83 -7.46 -9.00
C CYS A 48 25.46 -8.14 -9.14
N THR A 49 25.41 -9.48 -9.17
CA THR A 49 24.14 -10.21 -9.24
C THR A 49 23.26 -9.94 -8.02
N VAL A 50 23.83 -9.99 -6.80
CA VAL A 50 23.09 -9.73 -5.55
C VAL A 50 22.52 -8.32 -5.54
N VAL A 51 23.30 -7.32 -5.94
CA VAL A 51 22.85 -5.92 -6.04
C VAL A 51 21.74 -5.77 -7.07
N GLY A 52 21.85 -6.44 -8.23
CA GLY A 52 20.81 -6.41 -9.27
C GLY A 52 19.46 -6.98 -8.80
N ILE A 53 19.50 -8.09 -8.05
CA ILE A 53 18.30 -8.68 -7.42
C ILE A 53 17.71 -7.71 -6.41
N PHE A 54 18.55 -7.10 -5.56
CA PHE A 54 18.11 -6.13 -4.56
C PHE A 54 17.40 -4.93 -5.20
N ILE A 55 17.98 -4.33 -6.23
CA ILE A 55 17.37 -3.20 -6.96
C ILE A 55 16.02 -3.59 -7.56
N SER A 56 15.94 -4.77 -8.17
CA SER A 56 14.70 -5.30 -8.74
C SER A 56 13.63 -5.51 -7.67
N GLY A 57 14.02 -6.04 -6.50
CA GLY A 57 13.16 -6.19 -5.34
C GLY A 57 12.60 -4.86 -4.83
N VAL A 58 13.45 -3.82 -4.71
CA VAL A 58 13.03 -2.47 -4.29
C VAL A 58 12.03 -1.87 -5.28
N GLN A 59 12.25 -2.03 -6.59
CA GLN A 59 11.30 -1.56 -7.59
C GLN A 59 9.96 -2.29 -7.50
N GLY A 60 10.00 -3.61 -7.27
CA GLY A 60 8.79 -4.41 -7.02
C GLY A 60 8.01 -3.91 -5.81
N GLN A 61 8.69 -3.67 -4.68
CA GLN A 61 8.07 -3.13 -3.47
C GLN A 61 7.42 -1.77 -3.70
N LYS A 62 8.07 -0.85 -4.42
CA LYS A 62 7.49 0.47 -4.76
C LYS A 62 6.18 0.35 -5.53
N ARG A 63 6.13 -0.54 -6.53
CA ARG A 63 4.90 -0.79 -7.31
C ARG A 63 3.81 -1.43 -6.45
N ALA A 64 4.18 -2.40 -5.61
CA ALA A 64 3.23 -3.05 -4.71
C ALA A 64 2.61 -2.06 -3.72
N LEU A 65 3.42 -1.16 -3.14
CA LEU A 65 2.92 -0.10 -2.26
C LEU A 65 1.97 0.86 -2.99
N ALA A 66 2.30 1.27 -4.21
CA ALA A 66 1.43 2.12 -5.02
C ALA A 66 0.07 1.46 -5.32
N SER A 67 0.07 0.16 -5.67
CA SER A 67 -1.16 -0.61 -5.87
C SER A 67 -1.99 -0.76 -4.59
N GLN A 68 -1.33 -1.04 -3.46
CA GLN A 68 -2.00 -1.16 -2.16
C GLN A 68 -2.68 0.15 -1.76
N GLU A 69 -1.99 1.27 -1.94
CA GLU A 69 -2.54 2.60 -1.64
C GLU A 69 -3.70 2.94 -2.56
N LEU A 70 -3.58 2.66 -3.88
CA LEU A 70 -4.69 2.82 -4.82
C LEU A 70 -5.93 2.04 -4.38
N SER A 71 -5.79 0.75 -4.07
CA SER A 71 -6.90 -0.08 -3.61
C SER A 71 -7.50 0.46 -2.32
N SER A 72 -6.68 0.83 -1.33
CA SER A 72 -7.15 1.34 -0.05
C SER A 72 -7.91 2.67 -0.19
N GLN A 73 -7.34 3.64 -0.91
CA GLN A 73 -7.98 4.94 -1.15
C GLN A 73 -9.26 4.79 -1.97
N THR A 74 -9.25 3.96 -3.02
CA THR A 74 -10.45 3.72 -3.86
C THR A 74 -11.56 3.08 -3.03
N SER A 75 -11.25 2.05 -2.25
CA SER A 75 -12.24 1.39 -1.39
C SER A 75 -12.79 2.35 -0.34
N TYR A 76 -11.95 3.17 0.28
CA TYR A 76 -12.39 4.17 1.24
C TYR A 76 -13.38 5.16 0.62
N VAL A 77 -13.02 5.75 -0.54
CA VAL A 77 -13.86 6.74 -1.23
C VAL A 77 -15.20 6.13 -1.63
N ILE A 78 -15.20 4.95 -2.24
CA ILE A 78 -16.42 4.29 -2.69
C ILE A 78 -17.31 3.91 -1.50
N GLU A 79 -16.75 3.43 -0.40
CA GLU A 79 -17.52 3.13 0.81
C GLU A 79 -18.09 4.38 1.45
N TYR A 80 -17.30 5.45 1.54
CA TYR A 80 -17.73 6.73 2.09
C TYR A 80 -18.89 7.33 1.28
N MET A 81 -18.71 7.45 -0.04
CA MET A 81 -19.77 7.89 -0.96
C MET A 81 -20.98 6.99 -0.89
N GLY A 82 -20.77 5.67 -0.88
CA GLY A 82 -21.85 4.69 -0.80
C GLY A 82 -22.68 4.81 0.47
N ARG A 83 -22.06 5.06 1.62
CA ARG A 83 -22.78 5.31 2.87
C ARG A 83 -23.60 6.61 2.80
N ALA A 84 -23.02 7.69 2.30
CA ALA A 84 -23.70 8.97 2.18
C ALA A 84 -24.90 8.88 1.22
N ILE A 85 -24.70 8.28 0.05
CA ILE A 85 -25.74 8.09 -0.99
C ILE A 85 -26.87 7.18 -0.48
N ARG A 86 -26.57 6.06 0.19
CA ARG A 86 -27.62 5.18 0.76
C ARG A 86 -28.58 5.94 1.68
N MET A 87 -28.09 7.00 2.32
CA MET A 87 -28.85 7.79 3.30
C MET A 87 -29.38 9.10 2.71
N ALA A 88 -29.38 9.26 1.39
CA ALA A 88 -30.01 10.39 0.74
C ALA A 88 -31.51 10.45 1.06
N GLN A 89 -32.00 11.66 1.24
CA GLN A 89 -33.40 11.95 1.55
C GLN A 89 -34.08 12.56 0.34
N LYS A 90 -35.34 12.18 0.13
CA LYS A 90 -36.25 12.89 -0.77
C LYS A 90 -36.51 14.28 -0.20
N VAL A 91 -36.49 15.29 -1.06
CA VAL A 91 -36.60 16.68 -0.64
C VAL A 91 -37.86 17.31 -1.24
N ASP A 92 -38.67 17.94 -0.40
CA ASP A 92 -39.86 18.71 -0.80
C ASP A 92 -39.59 20.23 -0.83
N ASP A 93 -38.32 20.61 -0.68
CA ASP A 93 -37.79 21.96 -0.71
C ASP A 93 -36.71 22.13 -1.81
N SER A 94 -36.69 23.28 -2.46
CA SER A 94 -35.80 23.54 -3.60
C SER A 94 -34.44 24.09 -3.20
N PHE A 95 -34.13 24.09 -1.90
CA PHE A 95 -32.90 24.66 -1.38
C PHE A 95 -31.68 23.83 -1.75
N CYS A 96 -31.86 22.50 -1.82
CA CYS A 96 -30.77 21.57 -2.06
C CYS A 96 -30.74 21.03 -3.49
N ILE A 97 -31.85 20.41 -3.89
CA ILE A 97 -32.07 19.76 -5.18
C ILE A 97 -33.52 20.08 -5.59
N ALA A 98 -33.91 19.74 -6.82
CA ALA A 98 -35.29 19.97 -7.24
C ALA A 98 -36.29 19.15 -6.40
N ASN A 99 -37.48 19.73 -6.17
CA ASN A 99 -38.53 19.12 -5.37
C ASN A 99 -38.95 17.75 -5.92
N GLY A 100 -39.16 16.79 -5.02
CA GLY A 100 -39.62 15.45 -5.34
C GLY A 100 -38.53 14.51 -5.86
N LEU A 101 -37.26 14.94 -5.89
CA LEU A 101 -36.11 14.10 -6.24
C LEU A 101 -35.32 13.68 -5.01
N ASN A 102 -34.57 12.59 -5.15
CA ASN A 102 -33.60 12.12 -4.17
C ASN A 102 -32.17 12.55 -4.52
N TYR A 103 -31.88 12.67 -5.81
CA TYR A 103 -30.58 13.02 -6.34
C TYR A 103 -30.71 14.01 -7.51
N GLU A 104 -29.76 14.92 -7.59
CA GLU A 104 -29.48 15.71 -8.78
C GLU A 104 -28.10 15.29 -9.28
N TRP A 105 -27.98 14.91 -10.56
CA TRP A 105 -26.72 14.38 -11.08
C TRP A 105 -26.35 14.95 -12.44
N THR A 106 -25.05 14.94 -12.68
CA THR A 106 -24.44 15.09 -14.00
C THR A 106 -23.56 13.86 -14.26
N PRO A 107 -23.01 13.65 -15.46
CA PRO A 107 -22.09 12.54 -15.69
C PRO A 107 -20.91 12.53 -14.72
N THR A 108 -20.49 13.67 -14.17
CA THR A 108 -19.31 13.80 -13.30
C THR A 108 -19.63 14.28 -11.89
N SER A 109 -20.91 14.31 -11.50
CA SER A 109 -21.29 14.73 -10.15
C SER A 109 -22.62 14.16 -9.68
N VAL A 110 -22.79 14.07 -8.37
CA VAL A 110 -24.07 13.75 -7.73
C VAL A 110 -24.25 14.60 -6.50
N LYS A 111 -25.42 15.21 -6.36
CA LYS A 111 -25.83 16.09 -5.28
C LYS A 111 -27.11 15.54 -4.66
N PHE A 112 -27.20 15.58 -3.34
CA PHE A 112 -28.34 15.09 -2.59
C PHE A 112 -28.41 15.76 -1.21
N LYS A 113 -29.55 15.66 -0.55
CA LYS A 113 -29.69 15.99 0.87
C LYS A 113 -29.38 14.75 1.69
N ASN A 114 -28.42 14.83 2.59
CA ASN A 114 -27.99 13.68 3.39
C ASN A 114 -28.87 13.49 4.63
N HIS A 115 -28.59 12.47 5.44
CA HIS A 115 -29.37 12.16 6.64
C HIS A 115 -29.37 13.29 7.70
N GLU A 116 -28.34 14.14 7.71
CA GLU A 116 -28.19 15.27 8.63
C GLU A 116 -29.00 16.50 8.15
N GLY A 117 -29.68 16.41 7.00
CA GLY A 117 -30.47 17.48 6.42
C GLY A 117 -29.63 18.53 5.69
N VAL A 118 -28.33 18.28 5.46
CA VAL A 118 -27.44 19.20 4.73
C VAL A 118 -27.23 18.76 3.29
N CYS A 119 -26.89 19.70 2.42
CA CYS A 119 -26.55 19.40 1.04
C CYS A 119 -25.17 18.82 0.95
N GLN A 120 -25.05 17.71 0.21
CA GLN A 120 -23.81 17.03 -0.04
C GLN A 120 -23.67 16.77 -1.53
N LYS A 121 -22.51 17.10 -2.09
CA LYS A 121 -22.20 16.91 -3.50
C LYS A 121 -20.85 16.25 -3.65
N PHE A 122 -20.80 15.17 -4.43
CA PHE A 122 -19.56 14.57 -4.89
C PHE A 122 -19.32 14.92 -6.36
N TYR A 123 -18.11 15.33 -6.70
CA TYR A 123 -17.77 15.71 -8.07
C TYR A 123 -16.28 15.55 -8.36
N SER A 124 -15.96 15.31 -9.63
CA SER A 124 -14.59 15.45 -10.12
C SER A 124 -14.33 16.92 -10.48
N ASP A 125 -13.17 17.44 -10.08
CA ASP A 125 -12.76 18.80 -10.42
C ASP A 125 -12.14 18.93 -11.82
N GLY A 126 -12.04 17.83 -12.56
CA GLY A 126 -11.41 17.78 -13.89
C GLY A 126 -9.88 17.84 -13.86
N ASN A 127 -9.27 18.11 -12.71
CA ASN A 127 -7.82 18.24 -12.51
C ASN A 127 -7.22 17.03 -11.78
N GLY A 128 -7.94 15.90 -11.81
CA GLY A 128 -7.48 14.66 -11.20
C GLY A 128 -7.85 14.48 -9.73
N ASN A 129 -8.75 15.31 -9.17
CA ASN A 129 -9.20 15.17 -7.80
C ASN A 129 -10.69 14.89 -7.72
N LEU A 130 -11.08 14.05 -6.76
CA LEU A 130 -12.47 13.91 -6.34
C LEU A 130 -12.71 14.80 -5.11
N LYS A 131 -13.77 15.60 -5.17
CA LYS A 131 -14.14 16.54 -4.12
C LYS A 131 -15.52 16.25 -3.56
N GLU A 132 -15.68 16.67 -2.31
CA GLU A 132 -16.95 16.72 -1.61
C GLU A 132 -17.24 18.17 -1.23
N ASP A 133 -18.42 18.66 -1.59
CA ASP A 133 -18.99 19.87 -0.98
C ASP A 133 -20.06 19.43 0.03
N LYS A 134 -19.98 19.90 1.27
CA LYS A 134 -20.98 19.63 2.32
C LYS A 134 -21.35 20.91 3.06
N GLY A 135 -22.64 21.20 3.18
CA GLY A 135 -23.13 22.36 3.92
C GLY A 135 -24.52 22.85 3.52
N THR A 136 -24.86 24.07 3.94
CA THR A 136 -26.12 24.73 3.63
C THR A 136 -25.86 26.18 3.19
N GLY A 137 -26.41 26.56 2.04
CA GLY A 137 -26.35 27.95 1.55
C GLY A 137 -24.92 28.47 1.41
N ALA A 138 -24.58 29.54 2.14
CA ALA A 138 -23.26 30.18 2.09
C ALA A 138 -22.16 29.45 2.90
N SER A 139 -22.50 28.42 3.67
CA SER A 139 -21.54 27.67 4.52
C SER A 139 -21.22 26.30 3.93
N ILE A 140 -20.71 26.28 2.70
CA ILE A 140 -20.24 25.06 2.03
C ILE A 140 -18.77 24.84 2.35
N VAL A 141 -18.45 23.65 2.87
CA VAL A 141 -17.08 23.19 3.06
C VAL A 141 -16.71 22.24 1.92
N THR A 142 -15.62 22.53 1.22
CA THR A 142 -15.08 21.66 0.17
C THR A 142 -13.89 20.85 0.69
N LEU A 143 -13.94 19.54 0.54
CA LEU A 143 -12.90 18.60 0.95
C LEU A 143 -12.39 17.79 -0.25
N PHE A 144 -11.12 17.38 -0.18
CA PHE A 144 -10.54 16.41 -1.10
C PHE A 144 -10.80 15.01 -0.57
N LEU A 145 -11.46 14.18 -1.36
CA LEU A 145 -11.70 12.77 -1.02
C LEU A 145 -10.51 11.87 -1.37
N THR A 146 -9.63 12.34 -2.25
CA THR A 146 -8.46 11.60 -2.72
C THR A 146 -7.20 12.40 -2.41
N SER A 147 -6.18 11.73 -1.86
CA SER A 147 -4.84 12.29 -1.67
C SER A 147 -3.79 11.36 -2.24
N GLY A 148 -2.78 11.92 -2.93
CA GLY A 148 -1.67 11.13 -3.47
C GLY A 148 -2.01 10.14 -4.58
N ILE A 149 -3.24 10.16 -5.12
CA ILE A 149 -3.71 9.39 -6.28
C ILE A 149 -4.39 10.33 -7.28
N THR A 150 -4.34 10.00 -8.56
CA THR A 150 -4.97 10.80 -9.63
C THR A 150 -6.28 10.15 -10.08
N VAL A 151 -7.37 10.91 -10.07
CA VAL A 151 -8.67 10.49 -10.62
C VAL A 151 -8.68 10.70 -12.14
N ASN A 152 -8.66 9.60 -12.89
CA ASN A 152 -8.70 9.65 -14.35
C ASN A 152 -10.14 9.82 -14.86
N THR A 153 -11.09 9.16 -14.20
CA THR A 153 -12.49 9.18 -14.62
C THR A 153 -13.38 8.99 -13.40
N PHE A 154 -14.43 9.79 -13.32
CA PHE A 154 -15.51 9.66 -12.35
C PHE A 154 -16.82 9.85 -13.10
N ASN A 155 -17.57 8.76 -13.26
CA ASN A 155 -18.86 8.76 -13.93
C ASN A 155 -19.97 8.40 -12.94
N VAL A 156 -21.08 9.13 -13.01
CA VAL A 156 -22.28 8.87 -12.23
C VAL A 156 -23.49 8.75 -13.14
N SER A 157 -24.33 7.76 -12.85
CA SER A 157 -25.67 7.64 -13.41
C SER A 157 -26.69 7.32 -12.31
N VAL A 158 -27.87 7.89 -12.42
CA VAL A 158 -28.99 7.63 -11.51
C VAL A 158 -30.12 6.97 -12.31
N ALA A 159 -30.77 5.99 -11.70
CA ALA A 159 -31.93 5.31 -12.25
C ALA A 159 -33.00 5.14 -11.19
N GLY A 160 -34.27 5.24 -11.58
CA GLY A 160 -35.42 5.07 -10.68
C GLY A 160 -35.76 6.32 -9.85
N ASP A 161 -35.03 7.42 -9.98
CA ASP A 161 -35.37 8.69 -9.32
C ASP A 161 -36.31 9.50 -10.22
N GLY A 162 -37.62 9.38 -10.00
CA GLY A 162 -38.65 9.99 -10.84
C GLY A 162 -39.77 10.62 -10.02
N ILE A 163 -40.30 11.74 -10.53
CA ILE A 163 -41.38 12.53 -9.89
C ILE A 163 -42.78 11.95 -10.23
N GLU A 164 -42.85 11.01 -11.17
CA GLU A 164 -44.13 10.52 -11.69
C GLU A 164 -44.80 9.53 -10.72
N SER A 165 -46.00 9.92 -10.27
CA SER A 165 -46.89 9.09 -9.45
C SER A 165 -47.17 7.76 -10.15
N GLY A 166 -46.50 6.69 -9.70
CA GLY A 166 -46.64 5.33 -10.23
C GLY A 166 -45.31 4.60 -10.46
N ASN A 167 -44.17 5.31 -10.49
CA ASN A 167 -42.86 4.70 -10.67
C ASN A 167 -42.19 4.41 -9.33
N GLN A 168 -42.72 3.45 -8.56
CA GLN A 168 -42.18 2.97 -7.27
C GLN A 168 -40.87 2.16 -7.44
N LYS A 169 -39.91 2.68 -8.20
CA LYS A 169 -38.61 2.03 -8.35
C LYS A 169 -37.64 2.70 -7.40
N GLN A 170 -37.15 1.94 -6.42
CA GLN A 170 -36.12 2.40 -5.51
C GLN A 170 -34.96 3.06 -6.27
N PRO A 171 -34.65 4.35 -6.01
CA PRO A 171 -33.56 5.06 -6.67
C PRO A 171 -32.21 4.36 -6.47
N ARG A 172 -31.43 4.26 -7.55
CA ARG A 172 -30.09 3.67 -7.58
C ARG A 172 -29.09 4.59 -8.25
N VAL A 173 -27.94 4.78 -7.62
CA VAL A 173 -26.82 5.54 -8.15
C VAL A 173 -25.70 4.57 -8.54
N THR A 174 -25.28 4.58 -9.79
CA THR A 174 -24.10 3.84 -10.25
C THR A 174 -22.92 4.79 -10.36
N ILE A 175 -21.82 4.43 -9.70
CA ILE A 175 -20.56 5.17 -9.72
C ILE A 175 -19.53 4.31 -10.45
N SER A 176 -18.82 4.89 -11.40
CA SER A 176 -17.64 4.29 -12.04
C SER A 176 -16.44 5.21 -11.82
N LEU A 177 -15.40 4.69 -11.16
CA LEU A 177 -14.22 5.42 -10.75
C LEU A 177 -12.97 4.74 -11.31
N SER A 178 -12.12 5.51 -11.99
CA SER A 178 -10.81 5.10 -12.48
C SER A 178 -9.74 5.99 -11.87
N VAL A 179 -8.75 5.40 -11.19
CA VAL A 179 -7.67 6.11 -10.51
C VAL A 179 -6.31 5.54 -10.91
N SER A 180 -5.26 6.36 -10.86
CA SER A 180 -3.88 5.94 -11.15
C SER A 180 -2.85 6.50 -10.15
N LYS A 181 -1.77 5.73 -9.95
CA LYS A 181 -0.58 6.13 -9.17
C LYS A 181 0.63 5.33 -9.62
N SER A 182 1.74 6.01 -9.91
CA SER A 182 3.05 5.38 -10.22
C SER A 182 2.98 4.24 -11.25
N GLY A 183 2.14 4.40 -12.30
CA GLY A 183 1.95 3.42 -13.37
C GLY A 183 0.94 2.30 -13.06
N ALA A 184 0.47 2.18 -11.83
CA ALA A 184 -0.66 1.32 -11.47
C ALA A 184 -1.99 2.05 -11.70
N THR A 185 -3.02 1.30 -12.08
CA THR A 185 -4.38 1.81 -12.33
C THR A 185 -5.38 0.91 -11.64
N ALA A 186 -6.40 1.50 -11.00
CA ALA A 186 -7.54 0.78 -10.45
C ALA A 186 -8.83 1.31 -11.08
N LYS A 187 -9.75 0.41 -11.43
CA LYS A 187 -11.09 0.73 -11.93
C LYS A 187 -12.11 0.02 -11.06
N VAL A 188 -13.05 0.77 -10.53
CA VAL A 188 -14.11 0.25 -9.66
C VAL A 188 -15.45 0.79 -10.16
N GLN A 189 -16.46 -0.07 -10.15
CA GLN A 189 -17.83 0.32 -10.38
C GLN A 189 -18.71 -0.25 -9.28
N THR A 190 -19.63 0.56 -8.77
CA THR A 190 -20.61 0.13 -7.77
C THR A 190 -21.96 0.73 -8.08
N THR A 191 -23.02 0.03 -7.70
CA THR A 191 -24.40 0.53 -7.76
C THR A 191 -24.98 0.53 -6.36
N ILE A 192 -25.44 1.69 -5.93
CA ILE A 192 -25.93 1.95 -4.58
C ILE A 192 -27.42 2.26 -4.66
N SER A 193 -28.23 1.45 -3.99
CA SER A 193 -29.66 1.75 -3.80
C SER A 193 -29.84 2.67 -2.60
N GLN A 194 -30.79 3.60 -2.68
CA GLN A 194 -31.25 4.36 -1.52
C GLN A 194 -31.81 3.41 -0.46
N ARG A 195 -31.65 3.74 0.83
CA ARG A 195 -32.22 2.99 1.95
C ARG A 195 -33.66 3.39 2.26
N ASN A 196 -33.96 4.69 2.25
CA ASN A 196 -35.32 5.16 2.52
C ASN A 196 -36.21 4.82 1.32
N LEU A 197 -37.37 4.21 1.56
CA LEU A 197 -38.28 3.84 0.49
C LEU A 197 -38.85 5.10 -0.16
N ASP A 198 -38.93 5.09 -1.48
CA ASP A 198 -39.62 6.12 -2.25
C ASP A 198 -41.13 5.86 -2.16
N ILE A 199 -41.76 6.39 -1.10
CA ILE A 199 -43.20 6.30 -0.81
C ILE A 199 -43.86 7.67 -0.82
#